data_AF-A0A2R6RCP7-F1
#
_entry.id   AF-A0A2R6RCP7-F1
#
_cell.length_a   1.000
_cell.length_b   1.000
_cell.length_c   1.000
_cell.angle_alpha   90.00
_cell.angle_beta   90.00
_cell.angle_gamma   90.00
#
_symmetry.space_group_name_H-M   'P 1'
#
loop_
_entity.id
_entity.type
_entity.pdbx_description
1 polymer ?
#
loop_
_entity_poly.entity_id
_entity_poly.type
_entity_poly.pdbx_seq_one_letter_code
_entity_poly.pdbx_strand_id
1 'polypeptide(L)'
;MAQEIDPMEKQQHISIFTTASLPWMTGTAVNPLFRAAYLAKDGERKVTLAIPWLSLKDQEVVYPDKIAFNSPSEQEEFVRQWLEERTGFRSGFDIRFYPGKVMVLLRFLNVALIQSYA
;
A
#
# COMPACT_ATOMS: atom_id res chain seq x y z
N MET A 1 -18.70 29.30 33.07
CA MET A 1 -19.16 29.02 31.69
C MET A 1 -18.14 28.07 31.09
N ALA A 2 -18.35 26.75 31.23
CA ALA A 2 -17.47 25.77 30.59
C ALA A 2 -17.75 25.84 29.08
N GLN A 3 -16.70 25.97 28.27
CA GLN A 3 -16.84 25.89 26.82
C GLN A 3 -17.30 24.47 26.49
N GLU A 4 -18.46 24.38 25.87
CA GLU A 4 -18.98 23.14 25.28
C GLU A 4 -18.04 22.76 24.14
N ILE A 5 -17.23 21.72 24.36
CA ILE A 5 -16.33 21.20 23.32
C ILE A 5 -17.22 20.48 22.31
N ASP A 6 -17.25 20.97 21.07
CA ASP A 6 -17.94 20.31 19.97
C ASP A 6 -17.45 18.85 19.88
N PRO A 7 -18.33 17.83 19.99
CA PRO A 7 -17.92 16.43 19.92
C PRO A 7 -17.19 16.05 18.61
N MET A 8 -17.18 16.92 17.60
CA MET A 8 -16.38 16.77 16.38
C MET A 8 -14.89 17.14 16.52
N GLU A 9 -14.44 17.77 17.60
CA GLU A 9 -13.12 18.44 17.63
C GLU A 9 -11.88 17.53 17.72
N LYS A 10 -12.00 16.20 17.83
CA LYS A 10 -10.82 15.31 17.81
C LYS A 10 -11.05 13.99 17.07
N GLN A 11 -11.54 14.04 15.83
CA GLN A 11 -11.37 12.88 14.96
C GLN A 11 -9.87 12.64 14.76
N GLN A 12 -9.34 11.51 15.23
CA GLN A 12 -7.92 11.22 15.11
C GLN A 12 -7.58 10.96 13.64
N HIS A 13 -6.55 11.65 13.14
CA HIS A 13 -6.05 11.49 11.77
C HIS A 13 -4.79 10.62 11.79
N ILE A 14 -4.82 9.50 11.08
CA ILE A 14 -3.70 8.56 11.00
C ILE A 14 -3.25 8.45 9.54
N SER A 15 -1.99 8.74 9.28
CA SER A 15 -1.38 8.53 7.96
C SER A 15 -0.33 7.42 8.05
N ILE A 16 -0.50 6.38 7.24
CA ILE A 16 0.41 5.25 7.15
C ILE A 16 1.17 5.36 5.83
N PHE A 17 2.49 5.50 5.89
CA PHE A 17 3.35 5.49 4.73
C PHE A 17 4.06 4.14 4.63
N THR A 18 4.09 3.56 3.44
CA THR A 18 4.83 2.33 3.17
C THR A 18 5.62 2.46 1.88
N THR A 19 6.84 1.91 1.87
CA THR A 19 7.67 1.79 0.67
C THR A 19 7.44 0.49 -0.11
N ALA A 20 6.73 -0.46 0.49
CA ALA A 20 6.36 -1.71 -0.16
C ALA A 20 5.16 -1.46 -1.08
N SER A 21 5.32 -1.78 -2.38
CA SER A 21 4.27 -1.54 -3.37
C SER A 21 3.23 -2.66 -3.38
N LEU A 22 1.96 -2.28 -3.54
CA LEU A 22 0.87 -3.19 -3.87
C LEU A 22 0.77 -3.29 -5.39
N PRO A 23 0.48 -4.45 -6.00
CA PRO A 23 0.00 -5.69 -5.42
C PRO A 23 1.10 -6.75 -5.32
N TRP A 24 2.35 -6.40 -4.97
CA TRP A 24 3.36 -7.42 -4.67
C TRP A 24 2.95 -8.32 -3.48
N MET A 25 1.87 -7.97 -2.77
CA MET A 25 1.08 -8.77 -1.79
C MET A 25 1.90 -9.63 -0.81
N THR A 26 3.16 -9.26 -0.57
CA THR A 26 4.01 -9.82 0.47
C THR A 26 3.65 -9.22 1.82
N GLY A 27 4.03 -9.92 2.91
CA GLY A 27 3.70 -9.48 4.28
C GLY A 27 4.08 -8.02 4.58
N THR A 28 5.12 -7.48 3.95
CA THR A 28 5.54 -6.07 4.09
C THR A 28 4.60 -5.07 3.41
N ALA A 29 4.01 -5.40 2.25
CA ALA A 29 3.04 -4.54 1.57
C ALA A 29 1.62 -4.67 2.17
N VAL A 30 1.27 -5.90 2.58
CA VAL A 30 -0.06 -6.26 3.06
C VAL A 30 -0.30 -5.81 4.50
N ASN A 31 0.72 -5.76 5.35
CA ASN A 31 0.57 -5.36 6.75
C ASN A 31 0.09 -3.88 6.90
N PRO A 32 0.69 -2.88 6.23
CA PRO A 32 0.15 -1.51 6.20
C PRO A 32 -1.29 -1.45 5.69
N LEU A 33 -1.63 -2.25 4.67
CA LEU A 33 -2.98 -2.30 4.09
C LEU A 33 -4.01 -2.78 5.13
N PHE A 34 -3.77 -3.92 5.79
CA PHE A 34 -4.67 -4.39 6.84
C PHE A 34 -4.71 -3.44 8.03
N ARG A 35 -3.58 -2.87 8.45
CA ARG A 35 -3.57 -1.86 9.52
C ARG A 35 -4.48 -0.69 9.19
N ALA A 36 -4.40 -0.15 7.96
CA ALA A 36 -5.28 0.93 7.53
C ALA A 36 -6.76 0.51 7.57
N ALA A 37 -7.07 -0.68 7.05
CA ALA A 37 -8.41 -1.23 7.01
C ALA A 37 -9.05 -1.38 8.40
N TYR A 38 -8.31 -1.96 9.35
CA TYR A 38 -8.82 -2.20 10.70
C TYR A 38 -8.85 -0.94 11.56
N LEU A 39 -7.92 0.00 11.37
CA LEU A 39 -7.97 1.30 12.07
C LEU A 39 -9.16 2.15 11.64
N ALA A 40 -9.61 2.00 10.39
CA ALA A 40 -10.75 2.72 9.83
C ALA A 40 -12.09 1.99 9.98
N LYS A 41 -12.12 0.80 10.61
CA LYS A 41 -13.28 -0.09 10.61
C LYS A 41 -14.50 0.50 11.33
N ASP A 42 -14.27 1.25 12.41
CA ASP A 42 -15.32 1.85 13.23
C ASP A 42 -15.73 3.26 12.77
N GLY A 43 -15.01 3.85 11.81
CA GLY A 43 -15.25 5.22 11.32
C GLY A 43 -14.85 6.32 12.30
N GLU A 44 -14.31 5.98 13.48
CA GLU A 44 -13.89 6.96 14.49
C GLU A 44 -12.62 7.72 14.09
N ARG A 45 -11.84 7.13 13.17
CA ARG A 45 -10.52 7.63 12.77
C ARG A 45 -10.51 7.89 11.28
N LYS A 46 -9.95 9.04 10.90
CA LYS A 46 -9.65 9.33 9.50
C LYS A 46 -8.30 8.73 9.17
N VAL A 47 -8.31 7.64 8.40
CA VAL A 47 -7.10 6.89 8.05
C VAL A 47 -6.74 7.11 6.59
N THR A 48 -5.48 7.38 6.32
CA THR A 48 -4.93 7.48 4.97
C THR A 48 -3.74 6.54 4.83
N LEU A 49 -3.77 5.69 3.81
CA LEU A 49 -2.66 4.83 3.41
C LEU A 49 -1.96 5.44 2.19
N ALA A 50 -0.71 5.85 2.35
CA ALA A 50 0.14 6.34 1.28
C ALA A 50 1.04 5.23 0.75
N ILE A 51 0.85 4.87 -0.52
CA ILE A 51 1.60 3.81 -1.23
C ILE A 51 2.35 4.38 -2.44
N PRO A 52 3.46 3.76 -2.87
CA PRO A 52 4.19 4.20 -4.05
C PRO A 52 3.41 3.92 -5.34
N TRP A 53 3.34 4.90 -6.22
CA TRP A 53 2.97 4.73 -7.63
C TRP A 53 4.22 4.47 -8.46
N LEU A 54 4.25 3.34 -9.17
CA LEU A 54 5.38 2.91 -9.96
C LEU A 54 5.12 3.16 -11.46
N SER A 55 6.17 3.48 -12.21
CA SER A 55 6.09 3.50 -13.68
C SER A 55 5.76 2.11 -14.23
N LEU A 56 5.11 2.01 -15.39
CA LEU A 56 4.77 0.70 -16.00
C LEU A 56 5.97 -0.25 -16.07
N LYS A 57 7.15 0.26 -16.45
CA LYS A 57 8.40 -0.50 -16.48
C LYS A 57 8.80 -1.07 -15.11
N ASP A 58 8.60 -0.29 -14.06
CA ASP A 58 8.90 -0.72 -12.69
C ASP A 58 7.83 -1.68 -12.15
N GLN A 59 6.56 -1.50 -12.55
CA GLN A 59 5.46 -2.42 -12.24
C GLN A 59 5.73 -3.82 -12.82
N GLU A 60 6.18 -3.91 -14.08
CA GLU A 60 6.55 -5.20 -14.71
C GLU A 60 7.64 -5.96 -13.96
N VAL A 61 8.51 -5.25 -13.22
CA VAL A 61 9.59 -5.85 -12.43
C VAL A 61 9.13 -6.25 -11.03
N VAL A 62 8.18 -5.49 -10.46
CA VAL A 62 7.81 -5.56 -9.04
C VAL A 62 6.41 -6.09 -8.80
N TYR A 63 5.58 -6.35 -9.81
CA TYR A 63 4.25 -6.92 -9.63
C TYR A 63 4.24 -8.38 -10.10
N PRO A 64 3.55 -9.28 -9.38
CA PRO A 64 3.46 -10.67 -9.77
C PRO A 64 2.54 -10.83 -10.98
N ASP A 65 2.61 -11.99 -11.63
CA ASP A 65 1.63 -12.46 -12.62
C ASP A 65 1.34 -11.48 -13.78
N LYS A 66 2.30 -10.61 -14.10
CA LYS A 66 2.19 -9.58 -15.15
C LYS A 66 1.05 -8.57 -14.93
N ILE A 67 0.61 -8.41 -13.68
CA ILE A 67 -0.35 -7.37 -13.32
C ILE A 67 0.34 -6.00 -13.52
N ALA A 68 -0.35 -5.08 -14.18
CA ALA A 68 0.06 -3.70 -14.33
C ALA A 68 -1.18 -2.81 -14.36
N PHE A 69 -1.02 -1.57 -13.92
CA PHE A 69 -2.06 -0.56 -13.86
C PHE A 69 -1.63 0.66 -14.64
N ASN A 70 -2.53 1.17 -15.47
CA ASN A 70 -2.31 2.38 -16.26
C ASN A 70 -2.64 3.64 -15.46
N SER A 71 -3.39 3.50 -14.37
CA SER A 71 -3.75 4.62 -13.49
C SER A 71 -3.77 4.24 -12.00
N PRO A 72 -3.53 5.21 -11.09
CA PRO A 72 -3.66 4.99 -9.66
C PRO A 72 -5.06 4.51 -9.24
N SER A 73 -6.11 4.99 -9.90
CA SER A 73 -7.49 4.59 -9.62
C SER A 73 -7.76 3.11 -9.93
N GLU A 74 -7.16 2.59 -11.00
CA GLU A 74 -7.24 1.17 -11.36
C GLU A 74 -6.55 0.28 -10.29
N GLN A 75 -5.37 0.71 -9.83
CA GLN A 75 -4.65 0.03 -8.75
C GLN A 75 -5.42 0.10 -7.42
N GLU A 76 -6.05 1.24 -7.12
CA GLU A 76 -6.88 1.42 -5.94
C GLU A 76 -8.07 0.47 -5.93
N GLU A 77 -8.81 0.38 -7.04
CA GLU A 77 -9.96 -0.51 -7.18
C GLU A 77 -9.54 -1.97 -6.95
N PHE A 78 -8.45 -2.39 -7.60
CA PHE A 78 -7.88 -3.73 -7.41
C PHE A 78 -7.54 -4.01 -5.94
N VAL A 79 -6.86 -3.07 -5.27
CA VAL A 79 -6.47 -3.23 -3.86
C VAL A 79 -7.69 -3.30 -2.95
N ARG A 80 -8.72 -2.48 -3.20
CA ARG A 80 -9.96 -2.48 -2.42
C ARG A 80 -10.72 -3.78 -2.58
N GLN A 81 -10.89 -4.27 -3.81
CA GLN A 81 -11.53 -5.55 -4.07
C GLN A 81 -10.77 -6.69 -3.36
N TRP A 82 -9.45 -6.77 -3.55
CA TRP A 82 -8.61 -7.80 -2.94
C TRP A 82 -8.69 -7.81 -1.41
N LEU A 83 -8.82 -6.63 -0.80
CA LEU A 83 -8.95 -6.45 0.65
C LEU A 83 -10.33 -6.87 1.15
N GLU A 84 -11.40 -6.47 0.46
CA GLU A 84 -12.77 -6.82 0.82
C GLU A 84 -12.98 -8.34 0.78
N GLU A 85 -12.48 -9.01 -0.26
CA GLU A 85 -12.50 -10.48 -0.41
C GLU A 85 -11.84 -11.20 0.78
N ARG A 86 -10.84 -10.58 1.44
CA ARG A 86 -10.08 -11.20 2.56
C ARG A 86 -10.59 -10.82 3.93
N THR A 87 -11.14 -9.62 4.07
CA THR A 87 -11.59 -9.10 5.36
C THR A 87 -13.07 -9.35 5.60
N GLY A 88 -13.86 -9.52 4.54
CA GLY A 88 -15.31 -9.65 4.60
C GLY A 88 -16.03 -8.34 4.97
N PHE A 89 -15.35 -7.20 4.91
CA PHE A 89 -15.96 -5.89 5.13
C PHE A 89 -15.35 -4.81 4.23
N ARG A 90 -16.15 -3.79 3.92
CA ARG A 90 -15.67 -2.61 3.21
C ARG A 90 -15.04 -1.63 4.18
N SER A 91 -13.78 -1.27 3.95
CA SER A 91 -13.04 -0.33 4.80
C SER A 91 -13.10 1.11 4.29
N GLY A 92 -13.32 2.08 5.19
CA GLY A 92 -13.51 3.49 4.86
C GLY A 92 -12.25 4.37 4.82
N PHE A 93 -11.04 3.80 4.63
CA PHE A 93 -9.81 4.61 4.56
C PHE A 93 -9.50 5.13 3.15
N ASP A 94 -8.74 6.23 3.10
CA ASP A 94 -8.26 6.84 1.86
C ASP A 94 -6.96 6.18 1.40
N ILE A 95 -6.83 5.90 0.09
CA ILE A 95 -5.56 5.52 -0.52
C ILE A 95 -4.99 6.73 -1.24
N ARG A 96 -3.70 7.01 -1.00
CA ARG A 96 -2.96 8.08 -1.68
C ARG A 96 -1.71 7.51 -2.31
N PHE A 97 -1.37 8.04 -3.46
CA PHE A 97 -0.21 7.61 -4.22
C PHE A 97 0.86 8.68 -4.20
N TYR A 98 2.08 8.28 -3.87
CA TYR A 98 3.26 9.14 -3.99
C TYR A 98 4.20 8.57 -5.07
N PRO A 99 5.00 9.39 -5.78
CA PRO A 99 5.91 8.91 -6.79
C PRO A 99 6.93 7.92 -6.21
N GLY A 100 6.92 6.67 -6.68
CA GLY A 100 7.85 5.62 -6.31
C GLY A 100 8.83 5.30 -7.43
N LYS A 101 9.99 4.74 -7.06
CA LYS A 101 11.01 4.26 -8.01
C LYS A 101 11.59 2.96 -7.52
N VAL A 102 11.75 2.00 -8.43
CA VAL A 102 12.37 0.71 -8.13
C VAL A 102 13.86 0.80 -8.48
N MET A 103 14.72 0.55 -7.49
CA MET A 103 16.14 0.34 -7.72
C MET A 103 16.43 -1.16 -7.70
N VAL A 104 16.65 -1.74 -8.88
CA VAL A 104 17.05 -3.14 -8.99
C VAL A 104 18.54 -3.24 -8.69
N LEU A 105 18.91 -3.30 -7.41
CA LEU A 105 20.32 -3.44 -7.00
C LEU A 105 20.91 -4.83 -7.34
N LEU A 106 20.07 -5.81 -7.67
CA LEU A 106 20.46 -7.22 -7.78
C LEU A 106 20.77 -7.73 -9.21
N ARG A 107 20.75 -6.90 -10.25
CA ARG A 107 21.12 -7.37 -11.61
C ARG A 107 22.63 -7.59 -11.83
N PHE A 108 23.49 -7.20 -10.89
CA PHE A 108 24.95 -7.29 -11.07
C PHE A 108 25.68 -8.28 -10.17
N LEU A 109 25.02 -8.98 -9.23
CA LEU A 109 25.74 -9.79 -8.23
C LEU A 109 25.62 -11.32 -8.36
N ASN A 110 24.79 -11.89 -9.25
CA ASN A 110 24.56 -13.34 -9.24
C ASN A 110 24.59 -14.02 -10.63
N VAL A 111 25.73 -13.94 -11.31
CA VAL A 111 26.15 -15.02 -12.24
C VAL A 111 27.64 -15.33 -12.09
N ALA A 112 28.48 -14.35 -11.74
CA ALA A 112 29.93 -14.56 -11.66
C ALA A 112 30.43 -15.30 -10.39
N LEU A 113 29.68 -15.25 -9.28
CA LEU A 113 30.15 -15.80 -7.99
C LEU A 113 29.82 -17.29 -7.75
N ILE A 114 28.98 -17.91 -8.59
CA ILE A 114 28.60 -19.32 -8.44
C ILE A 114 29.50 -20.24 -9.29
N GLN A 115 30.21 -19.70 -10.29
CA GLN A 115 31.12 -20.47 -11.15
C GLN A 115 32.58 -20.50 -10.64
N SER A 116 32.90 -19.82 -9.53
CA SER A 116 34.25 -19.83 -8.93
C SER A 116 34.39 -20.82 -7.77
N TYR A 117 33.35 -21.57 -7.43
CA TYR A 117 33.31 -22.53 -6.32
C TYR A 117 32.80 -23.92 -6.73
N ALA A 118 32.83 -24.26 -8.02
CA ALA A 118 32.54 -25.59 -8.55
C ALA A 118 33.78 -26.17 -9.23
#